data_AF-A0A447SNV4-F1
#
_entry.id   AF-A0A447SNV4-F1
#
_cell.length_a   1.000
_cell.length_b   1.000
_cell.length_c   1.000
_cell.angle_alpha   90.00
_cell.angle_beta   90.00
_cell.angle_gamma   90.00
#
_symmetry.space_group_name_H-M   'P 1'
#
loop_
_entity.id
_entity.type
_entity.pdbx_description
1 polymer ?
#
loop_
_entity_poly.entity_id
_entity_poly.type
_entity_poly.pdbx_seq_one_letter_code
_entity_poly.pdbx_strand_id
1 'polypeptide(L)'
;MQLQNHFLIAMPHLEDDHFYRSVVYICEHNEQGAMGLVLTQPTDLSIAELCIKMNFMMADDRKYPDDLVLAGGPTNLERGFILHTETAKPFMNSHKVANNLWLTTSADVIDTLGTPQAPEKCLVALGCASWSPEQLEREIANNDWLVVPANEHILFDVPYLERWLAANQLLGIQQHNFAYQAGHC
;
A
#
# COMPACT_ATOMS: atom_id res chain seq x y z
N MET A 1 13.54 14.68 -6.29
CA MET A 1 13.47 13.25 -6.63
C MET A 1 11.99 12.89 -6.73
N GLN A 2 11.50 12.21 -7.77
CA GLN A 2 10.08 11.82 -7.84
C GLN A 2 9.95 10.36 -7.39
N LEU A 3 9.44 10.15 -6.18
CA LEU A 3 9.30 8.83 -5.55
C LEU A 3 7.92 8.20 -5.79
N GLN A 4 7.04 8.87 -6.53
CA GLN A 4 5.76 8.32 -6.92
C GLN A 4 5.96 6.99 -7.66
N ASN A 5 5.07 6.02 -7.39
CA ASN A 5 5.14 4.66 -7.96
C ASN A 5 6.42 3.88 -7.57
N HIS A 6 6.89 4.08 -6.34
CA HIS A 6 7.98 3.29 -5.75
C HIS A 6 7.50 2.61 -4.46
N PHE A 7 8.17 1.51 -4.09
CA PHE A 7 8.06 0.95 -2.76
C PHE A 7 9.19 1.48 -1.88
N LEU A 8 8.84 1.80 -0.65
CA LEU A 8 9.76 1.98 0.47
C LEU A 8 9.77 0.68 1.27
N ILE A 9 10.96 0.15 1.49
CA ILE A 9 11.18 -1.05 2.29
C ILE A 9 11.80 -0.58 3.59
N ALA A 10 11.10 -0.83 4.70
CA ALA A 10 11.62 -0.50 6.01
C ALA A 10 12.84 -1.35 6.33
N MET A 11 13.93 -0.68 6.72
CA MET A 11 15.13 -1.35 7.19
C MET A 11 14.94 -1.88 8.62
N PRO A 12 15.62 -2.99 8.99
CA PRO A 12 15.45 -3.60 10.30
C PRO A 12 15.96 -2.75 11.47
N HIS A 13 16.73 -1.68 11.19
CA HIS A 13 17.20 -0.72 12.19
C HIS A 13 16.22 0.45 12.42
N LEU A 14 15.16 0.56 11.62
CA LEU A 14 14.11 1.55 11.81
C LEU A 14 13.42 1.26 13.16
N GLU A 15 13.54 2.20 14.11
CA GLU A 15 13.03 2.05 15.48
C GLU A 15 11.50 2.27 15.60
N ASP A 16 10.79 2.40 14.47
CA ASP A 16 9.34 2.58 14.47
C ASP A 16 8.61 1.24 14.33
N ASP A 17 7.99 0.79 15.43
CA ASP A 17 7.18 -0.43 15.50
C ASP A 17 6.06 -0.47 14.43
N HIS A 18 5.52 0.68 14.01
CA HIS A 18 4.46 0.71 12.99
C HIS A 18 4.97 0.36 11.60
N PHE A 19 6.28 0.45 11.37
CA PHE A 19 6.89 0.22 10.07
C PHE A 19 7.89 -0.94 10.09
N TYR A 20 8.06 -1.65 11.20
CA TYR A 20 8.94 -2.80 11.27
C TYR A 20 8.58 -3.87 10.21
N ARG A 21 9.56 -4.21 9.35
CA ARG A 21 9.38 -5.12 8.20
C ARG A 21 8.20 -4.77 7.30
N SER A 22 7.91 -3.48 7.16
CA SER A 22 6.85 -3.00 6.29
C SER A 22 7.33 -2.67 4.89
N VAL A 23 6.39 -2.72 3.94
CA VAL A 23 6.56 -2.18 2.60
C VAL A 23 5.50 -1.11 2.40
N VAL A 24 5.93 0.10 2.04
CA VAL A 24 5.01 1.22 1.79
C VAL A 24 5.05 1.57 0.31
N TYR A 25 3.88 1.64 -0.33
CA TYR A 25 3.77 2.11 -1.70
C TYR A 25 3.50 3.61 -1.75
N ILE A 26 4.34 4.36 -2.45
CA ILE A 26 4.21 5.81 -2.58
C ILE A 26 3.22 6.15 -3.69
N CYS A 27 2.06 6.64 -3.27
CA CYS A 27 0.97 7.05 -4.14
C CYS A 27 1.16 8.49 -4.64
N GLU A 28 1.70 9.36 -3.79
CA GLU A 28 1.94 10.75 -4.12
C GLU A 28 3.26 11.22 -3.51
N HIS A 29 4.02 12.01 -4.29
CA HIS A 29 5.24 12.64 -3.84
C HIS A 29 5.41 13.98 -4.53
N ASN A 30 5.32 15.07 -3.77
CA ASN A 30 5.40 16.44 -4.25
C ASN A 30 6.16 17.33 -3.24
N GLU A 31 6.29 18.62 -3.54
CA GLU A 31 7.01 19.57 -2.66
C GLU A 31 6.30 19.80 -1.31
N GLN A 32 5.03 19.42 -1.19
CA GLN A 32 4.26 19.50 0.07
C GLN A 32 4.42 18.25 0.94
N GLY A 33 5.07 17.20 0.43
CA GLY A 33 5.32 15.97 1.17
C GLY A 33 5.07 14.71 0.34
N ALA A 34 4.92 13.59 1.04
CA ALA A 34 4.66 12.30 0.44
C ALA A 34 3.47 11.61 1.10
N MET A 35 2.76 10.79 0.33
CA MET A 35 1.70 9.91 0.83
C MET A 35 1.93 8.51 0.30
N GLY A 36 1.79 7.53 1.18
CA GLY A 36 1.89 6.12 0.83
C GLY A 36 0.96 5.23 1.63
N LEU A 37 0.88 3.98 1.18
CA LEU A 37 0.05 2.93 1.79
C LEU A 37 0.93 1.76 2.20
N VAL A 38 0.88 1.39 3.47
CA VAL A 38 1.52 0.18 4.00
C VAL A 38 0.81 -1.05 3.39
N LEU A 39 1.59 -1.96 2.83
CA LEU A 39 1.10 -3.12 2.06
C LEU A 39 1.21 -4.45 2.81
N THR A 40 1.84 -4.48 3.98
CA THR A 40 2.24 -5.71 4.70
C THR A 40 1.41 -6.01 5.95
N GLN A 41 0.54 -5.08 6.36
CA GLN A 41 -0.22 -5.19 7.61
C GLN A 41 -1.70 -5.43 7.29
N PRO A 42 -2.15 -6.68 7.16
CA PRO A 42 -3.57 -6.98 7.10
C PRO A 42 -4.23 -6.70 8.45
N THR A 43 -5.47 -6.23 8.40
CA THR A 43 -6.34 -6.09 9.58
C THR A 43 -7.24 -7.32 9.71
N ASP A 44 -7.93 -7.45 10.85
CA ASP A 44 -8.97 -8.47 11.04
C ASP A 44 -10.27 -8.18 10.26
N LEU A 45 -10.35 -7.06 9.54
CA LEU A 45 -11.53 -6.68 8.77
C LEU A 45 -11.42 -7.20 7.34
N SER A 46 -12.39 -8.03 6.93
CA SER A 46 -12.52 -8.42 5.52
C SER A 46 -13.13 -7.30 4.67
N ILE A 47 -12.84 -7.30 3.36
CA ILE A 47 -13.49 -6.36 2.43
C ILE A 47 -15.02 -6.52 2.48
N ALA A 48 -15.52 -7.76 2.59
CA ALA A 48 -16.94 -8.03 2.72
C ALA A 48 -17.54 -7.37 3.98
N GLU A 49 -16.90 -7.50 5.14
CA GLU A 49 -17.38 -6.83 6.36
C GLU A 49 -17.32 -5.30 6.27
N LEU A 50 -16.30 -4.75 5.60
CA LEU A 50 -16.22 -3.31 5.34
C LEU A 50 -17.43 -2.85 4.50
N CYS A 51 -17.80 -3.59 3.45
CA CYS A 51 -18.99 -3.31 2.64
C CYS A 51 -20.27 -3.25 3.50
N ILE A 52 -20.45 -4.23 4.40
CA ILE A 52 -21.61 -4.30 5.32
C ILE A 52 -21.65 -3.07 6.21
N LYS A 53 -20.51 -2.74 6.85
CA LYS A 53 -20.41 -1.61 7.80
C LYS A 53 -20.68 -0.27 7.14
N MET A 54 -20.29 -0.10 5.88
CA MET A 54 -20.51 1.13 5.12
C MET A 54 -21.95 1.28 4.61
N ASN A 55 -22.86 0.40 5.03
CA ASN A 55 -24.29 0.48 4.75
C ASN A 55 -24.62 0.41 3.24
N PHE A 56 -23.71 -0.17 2.45
CA PHE A 56 -24.01 -0.58 1.09
C PHE A 56 -24.92 -1.79 1.21
N MET A 57 -26.12 -1.68 0.63
CA MET A 57 -27.01 -2.81 0.46
C MET A 57 -26.22 -3.93 -0.21
N MET A 58 -25.81 -4.95 0.55
CA MET A 58 -25.27 -6.15 -0.04
C MET A 58 -26.35 -6.68 -0.98
N ALA A 59 -26.13 -6.53 -2.28
CA ALA A 59 -26.93 -7.27 -3.23
C ALA A 59 -26.61 -8.74 -2.95
N ASP A 60 -27.65 -9.49 -2.58
CA ASP A 60 -27.67 -10.83 -1.97
C ASP A 60 -26.90 -11.93 -2.75
N ASP A 61 -26.23 -11.58 -3.85
CA ASP A 61 -25.55 -12.48 -4.80
C ASP A 61 -24.13 -12.02 -5.20
N ARG A 62 -23.56 -10.98 -4.56
CA ARG A 62 -22.21 -10.48 -4.91
C ARG A 62 -21.12 -11.37 -4.28
N LYS A 63 -20.21 -11.88 -5.13
CA LYS A 63 -18.94 -12.49 -4.67
C LYS A 63 -17.93 -11.38 -4.38
N TYR A 64 -17.69 -11.12 -3.10
CA TYR A 64 -16.59 -10.26 -2.68
C TYR A 64 -15.29 -11.05 -2.67
N PRO A 65 -14.14 -10.41 -2.97
CA PRO A 65 -12.85 -11.02 -2.70
C PRO A 65 -12.71 -11.30 -1.19
N ASP A 66 -12.11 -12.44 -0.85
CA ASP A 66 -11.81 -12.84 0.55
C ASP A 66 -10.61 -12.06 1.12
N ASP A 67 -10.11 -11.08 0.37
CA ASP A 67 -9.01 -10.22 0.77
C ASP A 67 -9.34 -9.42 2.04
N LEU A 68 -8.28 -9.23 2.84
CA LEU A 68 -8.33 -8.44 4.05
C LEU A 68 -8.07 -6.97 3.74
N VAL A 69 -8.70 -6.10 4.51
CA VAL A 69 -8.40 -4.68 4.50
C VAL A 69 -7.03 -4.47 5.14
N LEU A 70 -6.16 -3.71 4.50
CA LEU A 70 -4.84 -3.41 5.01
C LEU A 70 -4.87 -2.19 5.94
N ALA A 71 -4.01 -2.17 6.95
CA ALA A 71 -3.69 -0.95 7.67
C ALA A 71 -2.69 -0.17 6.81
N GLY A 72 -3.15 0.88 6.14
CA GLY A 72 -2.33 1.67 5.21
C GLY A 72 -1.39 2.66 5.90
N GLY A 73 -1.53 2.86 7.21
CA GLY A 73 -0.65 3.67 8.04
C GLY A 73 -1.38 4.24 9.27
N PRO A 74 -0.67 4.94 10.17
CA PRO A 74 -1.23 5.43 11.44
C PRO A 74 -2.13 6.67 11.27
N THR A 75 -2.12 7.33 10.11
CA THR A 75 -2.87 8.56 9.85
C THR A 75 -4.14 8.26 9.07
N ASN A 76 -5.19 9.07 9.25
CA ASN A 76 -6.46 8.95 8.51
C ASN A 76 -7.13 7.56 8.62
N LEU A 77 -7.02 6.89 9.77
CA LEU A 77 -7.58 5.53 9.99
C LEU A 77 -9.09 5.43 9.68
N GLU A 78 -9.82 6.54 9.75
CA GLU A 78 -11.25 6.62 9.41
C GLU A 78 -11.52 6.68 7.90
N ARG A 79 -10.49 6.92 7.08
CA ARG A 79 -10.58 7.01 5.61
C ARG A 79 -10.06 5.75 4.96
N GLY A 80 -10.86 5.22 4.03
CA GLY A 80 -10.46 4.14 3.13
C GLY A 80 -9.75 4.69 1.90
N PHE A 81 -8.61 4.08 1.58
CA PHE A 81 -7.85 4.27 0.37
C PHE A 81 -7.92 2.99 -0.45
N ILE A 82 -8.30 3.11 -1.71
CA ILE A 82 -8.54 1.96 -2.59
C ILE A 82 -7.64 2.13 -3.80
N LEU A 83 -6.63 1.28 -3.89
CA LEU A 83 -5.73 1.23 -5.04
C LEU A 83 -6.21 0.15 -6.00
N HIS A 84 -6.46 0.52 -7.25
CA HIS A 84 -7.02 -0.42 -8.22
C HIS A 84 -6.42 -0.23 -9.62
N THR A 85 -6.56 -1.27 -10.45
CA THR A 85 -6.21 -1.19 -11.86
C THR A 85 -7.18 -0.29 -12.62
N GLU A 86 -6.77 0.20 -13.79
CA GLU A 86 -7.64 1.04 -14.62
C GLU A 86 -8.96 0.33 -14.96
N THR A 87 -10.07 1.05 -14.81
CA THR A 87 -11.42 0.56 -15.11
C THR A 87 -12.04 1.33 -16.26
N ALA A 88 -13.06 0.73 -16.89
CA ALA A 88 -13.76 1.36 -18.02
C ALA A 88 -14.43 2.69 -17.67
N LYS A 89 -14.73 2.93 -16.39
CA LYS A 89 -15.28 4.19 -15.88
C LYS A 89 -14.44 4.68 -14.70
N PRO A 90 -13.99 5.95 -14.70
CA PRO A 90 -13.32 6.52 -13.55
C PRO A 90 -14.30 6.67 -12.39
N PHE A 91 -13.82 6.38 -11.19
CA PHE A 91 -14.59 6.56 -9.97
C PHE A 91 -14.53 8.01 -9.46
N MET A 92 -15.46 8.35 -8.58
CA MET A 92 -15.40 9.64 -7.87
C MET A 92 -14.14 9.72 -6.99
N ASN A 93 -13.51 10.89 -6.95
CA ASN A 93 -12.31 11.15 -6.13
C ASN A 93 -11.18 10.13 -6.38
N SER A 94 -10.98 9.82 -7.67
CA SER A 94 -9.94 8.93 -8.17
C SER A 94 -8.79 9.74 -8.78
N HIS A 95 -7.56 9.36 -8.45
CA HIS A 95 -6.33 9.99 -8.90
C HIS A 95 -5.41 8.95 -9.52
N LYS A 96 -4.87 9.25 -10.70
CA LYS A 96 -3.93 8.37 -11.38
C LYS A 96 -2.56 8.43 -10.69
N VAL A 97 -2.10 7.30 -10.18
CA VAL A 97 -0.78 7.17 -9.53
C VAL A 97 0.30 6.77 -10.52
N ALA A 98 -0.01 5.79 -11.38
CA ALA A 98 0.92 5.28 -12.38
C ALA A 98 0.18 4.82 -13.64
N ASN A 99 0.92 4.31 -14.63
CA ASN A 99 0.30 3.62 -15.75
C ASN A 99 -0.48 2.41 -15.24
N ASN A 100 -1.78 2.35 -15.54
CA ASN A 100 -2.69 1.30 -15.09
C ASN A 100 -2.98 1.25 -13.57
N LEU A 101 -2.60 2.26 -12.78
CA LEU A 101 -2.87 2.31 -11.33
C LEU A 101 -3.56 3.61 -10.91
N TRP A 102 -4.67 3.45 -10.21
CA TRP A 102 -5.54 4.52 -9.74
C TRP A 102 -5.80 4.40 -8.25
N LEU A 103 -5.65 5.51 -7.53
CA LEU A 103 -5.98 5.62 -6.12
C LEU A 103 -7.31 6.33 -5.97
N THR A 104 -8.27 5.67 -5.35
CA THR A 104 -9.60 6.19 -5.10
C THR A 104 -9.87 6.25 -3.60
N THR A 105 -10.44 7.37 -3.16
CA THR A 105 -10.83 7.58 -1.75
C THR A 105 -12.35 7.58 -1.55
N SER A 106 -13.10 7.37 -2.64
CA SER A 106 -14.54 7.20 -2.60
C SER A 106 -14.92 5.74 -2.38
N ALA A 107 -15.98 5.53 -1.60
CA ALA A 107 -16.58 4.23 -1.37
C ALA A 107 -17.30 3.65 -2.61
N ASP A 108 -17.42 4.41 -3.69
CA ASP A 108 -18.08 3.98 -4.93
C ASP A 108 -17.42 2.73 -5.55
N VAL A 109 -16.09 2.60 -5.41
CA VAL A 109 -15.37 1.38 -5.86
C VAL A 109 -15.88 0.15 -5.13
N ILE A 110 -16.15 0.28 -3.83
CA ILE A 110 -16.61 -0.81 -2.96
C ILE A 110 -17.99 -1.32 -3.43
N ASP A 111 -18.86 -0.43 -3.94
CA ASP A 111 -20.14 -0.85 -4.52
C ASP A 111 -19.95 -1.65 -5.82
N THR A 112 -18.94 -1.32 -6.62
CA THR A 112 -18.68 -2.08 -7.85
C THR A 112 -18.05 -3.44 -7.61
N LEU A 113 -17.48 -3.70 -6.42
CA LEU A 113 -16.90 -5.00 -6.08
C LEU A 113 -17.98 -6.09 -6.15
N GLY A 114 -17.65 -7.19 -6.84
CA GLY A 114 -18.58 -8.29 -7.12
C GLY A 114 -19.49 -8.06 -8.34
N THR A 115 -19.34 -6.95 -9.06
CA THR A 115 -20.00 -6.69 -10.35
C THR A 115 -18.99 -6.81 -11.51
N PRO A 116 -19.42 -7.00 -12.77
CA PRO A 116 -18.52 -6.97 -13.92
C PRO A 116 -17.87 -5.60 -14.19
N GLN A 117 -18.22 -4.57 -13.40
CA GLN A 117 -17.61 -3.23 -13.46
C GLN A 117 -16.48 -3.07 -12.44
N ALA A 118 -16.25 -4.07 -11.58
CA ALA A 118 -15.14 -4.08 -10.65
C ALA A 118 -13.80 -4.02 -11.39
N PRO A 119 -12.78 -3.36 -10.81
CA PRO A 119 -11.41 -3.50 -11.28
C PRO A 119 -10.96 -4.97 -11.23
N GLU A 120 -10.10 -5.37 -12.17
CA GLU A 120 -9.49 -6.72 -12.16
C GLU A 120 -8.71 -6.96 -10.87
N LYS A 121 -7.98 -5.95 -10.40
CA LYS A 121 -7.23 -6.00 -9.15
C LYS A 121 -7.51 -4.76 -8.31
N CYS A 122 -7.83 -4.96 -7.04
CA CYS A 122 -8.01 -3.90 -6.07
C CYS A 122 -7.34 -4.25 -4.74
N LEU A 123 -6.87 -3.22 -4.06
CA LEU A 123 -6.31 -3.27 -2.73
C LEU A 123 -7.00 -2.20 -1.90
N VAL A 124 -7.56 -2.60 -0.77
CA VAL A 124 -8.25 -1.69 0.15
C VAL A 124 -7.40 -1.53 1.39
N ALA A 125 -7.10 -0.29 1.74
CA ALA A 125 -6.34 0.06 2.94
C ALA A 125 -7.10 1.12 3.75
N LEU A 126 -7.06 1.02 5.08
CA LEU A 126 -7.56 2.03 6.01
C LEU A 126 -6.40 2.84 6.55
N GLY A 127 -6.52 4.15 6.45
CA GLY A 127 -5.41 5.04 6.75
C GLY A 127 -4.32 5.06 5.68
N CYS A 128 -3.40 5.99 5.88
CA CYS A 128 -2.23 6.16 5.04
C CYS A 128 -1.03 6.60 5.89
N ALA A 129 0.16 6.37 5.37
CA ALA A 129 1.37 7.00 5.85
C ALA A 129 1.57 8.32 5.10
N SER A 130 1.85 9.38 5.84
CA SER A 130 2.14 10.71 5.28
C SER A 130 3.45 11.22 5.81
N TRP A 131 4.25 11.80 4.93
CA TRP A 131 5.52 12.44 5.26
C TRP A 131 5.39 13.94 5.04
N SER A 132 5.99 14.69 5.95
CA SER A 132 6.17 16.14 5.79
C SER A 132 7.14 16.44 4.64
N PRO A 133 7.15 17.67 4.10
CA PRO A 133 8.14 18.09 3.11
C PRO A 133 9.57 17.75 3.56
N GLU A 134 10.36 17.18 2.66
CA GLU A 134 11.76 16.76 2.86
C GLU A 134 11.99 15.66 3.92
N GLN A 135 10.95 15.22 4.63
CA GLN A 135 11.09 14.22 5.68
C GLN A 135 11.50 12.87 5.09
N LEU A 136 10.78 12.44 4.05
CA LEU A 136 11.04 11.17 3.38
C LEU A 136 12.47 11.11 2.81
N GLU A 137 12.93 12.20 2.18
CA GLU A 137 14.29 12.27 1.64
C GLU A 137 15.36 12.20 2.72
N ARG A 138 15.11 12.77 3.91
CA ARG A 138 16.02 12.66 5.06
C ARG A 138 16.07 11.23 5.60
N GLU A 139 14.93 10.57 5.74
CA GLU A 139 14.87 9.18 6.19
C GLU A 139 15.57 8.25 5.19
N ILE A 140 15.37 8.46 3.88
CA ILE A 140 16.12 7.73 2.84
C ILE A 140 17.63 8.01 2.95
N ALA A 141 18.05 9.26 3.19
CA ALA A 141 19.45 9.62 3.36
C ALA A 141 20.09 9.01 4.63
N ASN A 142 19.27 8.78 5.66
CA ASN A 142 19.67 8.09 6.90
C ASN A 142 19.71 6.56 6.74
N ASN A 143 19.31 6.02 5.58
CA ASN A 143 19.16 4.59 5.29
C ASN A 143 17.98 3.93 6.02
N ASP A 144 17.03 4.70 6.54
CA ASP A 144 15.82 4.18 7.19
C ASP A 144 14.93 3.43 6.20
N TRP A 145 14.90 3.89 4.95
CA TRP A 145 14.11 3.33 3.85
C TRP A 145 14.97 2.98 2.64
N LEU A 146 14.76 1.78 2.09
CA LEU A 146 15.25 1.42 0.77
C LEU A 146 14.16 1.68 -0.27
N VAL A 147 14.53 2.32 -1.38
CA VAL A 147 13.60 2.67 -2.46
C VAL A 147 13.76 1.69 -3.62
N VAL A 148 12.65 1.10 -4.08
CA VAL A 148 12.60 0.28 -5.30
C VAL A 148 11.47 0.70 -6.22
N PRO A 149 11.59 0.51 -7.54
CA PRO A 149 10.46 0.69 -8.44
C PRO A 149 9.32 -0.25 -8.04
N ALA A 150 8.10 0.25 -8.06
CA ALA A 150 6.94 -0.57 -7.73
C ALA A 150 6.70 -1.64 -8.80
N ASN A 151 6.20 -2.78 -8.36
CA ASN A 151 5.88 -3.93 -9.20
C ASN A 151 4.46 -4.39 -8.90
N GLU A 152 3.60 -4.41 -9.92
CA GLU A 152 2.19 -4.83 -9.81
C GLU A 152 2.04 -6.23 -9.20
N HIS A 153 2.99 -7.13 -9.49
CA HIS A 153 3.00 -8.49 -8.92
C HIS A 153 3.12 -8.47 -7.39
N ILE A 154 4.02 -7.66 -6.85
CA ILE A 154 4.19 -7.52 -5.39
C ILE A 154 2.99 -6.81 -4.77
N LEU A 155 2.36 -5.90 -5.52
CA LEU A 155 1.26 -5.09 -5.03
C LEU A 155 -0.03 -5.90 -4.86
N PHE A 156 -0.33 -6.80 -5.79
CA PHE A 156 -1.61 -7.53 -5.82
C PHE A 156 -1.49 -9.04 -5.67
N ASP A 157 -0.45 -9.68 -6.22
CA ASP A 157 -0.38 -11.14 -6.31
C ASP A 157 0.41 -11.78 -5.15
N VAL A 158 1.36 -11.06 -4.56
CA VAL A 158 2.17 -11.57 -3.43
C VAL A 158 1.38 -11.48 -2.11
N PRO A 159 1.32 -12.56 -1.30
CA PRO A 159 0.70 -12.55 0.02
C PRO A 159 1.29 -11.49 0.94
N TYR A 160 0.46 -10.87 1.79
CA TYR A 160 0.84 -9.68 2.57
C TYR A 160 2.13 -9.85 3.40
N LEU A 161 2.30 -11.01 4.03
CA LEU A 161 3.48 -11.34 4.85
C LEU A 161 4.76 -11.57 4.03
N GLU A 162 4.62 -11.96 2.76
CA GLU A 162 5.74 -12.25 1.86
C GLU A 162 6.18 -11.01 1.06
N ARG A 163 5.35 -9.96 1.01
CA ARG A 163 5.65 -8.72 0.26
C ARG A 163 6.96 -8.07 0.67
N TRP A 164 7.27 -8.05 1.97
CA TRP A 164 8.55 -7.52 2.45
C TRP A 164 9.75 -8.32 1.92
N LEU A 165 9.64 -9.65 1.93
CA LEU A 165 10.67 -10.52 1.37
C LEU A 165 10.82 -10.30 -0.14
N ALA A 166 9.70 -10.32 -0.88
CA ALA A 166 9.68 -10.15 -2.32
C ALA A 166 10.25 -8.78 -2.74
N ALA A 167 9.92 -7.72 -2.00
CA ALA A 167 10.45 -6.38 -2.25
C ALA A 167 11.97 -6.31 -2.00
N ASN A 168 12.48 -6.95 -0.94
CA ASN A 168 13.92 -7.06 -0.71
C ASN A 168 14.64 -7.84 -1.83
N GLN A 169 13.99 -8.87 -2.38
CA GLN A 169 14.54 -9.62 -3.51
C GLN A 169 14.68 -8.78 -4.78
N LEU A 170 13.83 -7.75 -4.99
CA LEU A 170 13.99 -6.81 -6.12
C LEU A 170 15.30 -6.04 -6.07
N LEU A 171 15.84 -5.79 -4.88
CA LEU A 171 17.14 -5.15 -4.68
C LEU A 171 18.31 -6.12 -4.89
N GLY A 172 18.04 -7.40 -5.18
CA GLY A 172 19.06 -8.45 -5.15
C GLY A 172 19.56 -8.77 -3.74
N ILE A 173 18.88 -8.29 -2.69
CA ILE A 173 19.26 -8.52 -1.30
C ILE A 173 18.68 -9.89 -0.88
N GLN A 174 19.53 -10.91 -0.93
CA GLN A 174 19.27 -12.20 -0.27
C GLN A 174 19.35 -11.98 1.25
N GLN A 175 18.48 -12.60 2.06
CA GLN A 175 18.42 -12.44 3.53
C GLN A 175 19.78 -12.59 4.23
N HIS A 176 20.75 -13.28 3.61
CA HIS A 176 22.12 -13.42 4.10
C HIS A 176 22.93 -12.10 4.16
N ASN A 177 22.55 -11.06 3.41
CA ASN A 177 23.26 -9.77 3.40
C ASN A 177 22.82 -8.80 4.50
N PHE A 178 21.80 -9.13 5.30
CA PHE A 178 21.48 -8.42 6.54
C PHE A 178 22.38 -8.83 7.72
N ALA A 179 23.52 -9.48 7.43
CA ALA A 179 24.59 -9.65 8.41
C ALA A 179 25.09 -8.28 8.86
N TYR A 180 24.45 -7.78 9.92
CA TYR A 180 25.01 -6.94 10.96
C TYR A 180 26.48 -6.58 10.68
N GLN A 181 26.73 -5.37 10.17
CA GLN A 181 27.99 -4.69 10.45
C GLN A 181 28.00 -4.30 11.95
N ALA A 182 27.99 -5.29 12.84
CA ALA A 182 28.57 -5.17 14.16
C ALA A 182 29.75 -6.12 14.20
N GLY A 183 30.94 -5.55 14.09
CA GLY A 183 32.19 -6.30 14.08
C GLY A 183 33.38 -5.41 13.77
N HIS A 184 33.54 -4.32 14.52
CA HIS A 184 34.87 -3.77 14.74
C HIS A 184 35.67 -4.80 15.55
N CYS A 185 36.66 -5.44 14.93
CA CYS A 185 38.01 -5.66 15.49
C CYS A 185 38.97 -6.11 14.39
#